data_AF-A0A957TDK3-F1
#
_entry.id   AF-A0A957TDK3-F1
#
_cell.length_a   1.000
_cell.length_b   1.000
_cell.length_c   1.000
_cell.angle_alpha   90.00
_cell.angle_beta   90.00
_cell.angle_gamma   90.00
#
_symmetry.space_group_name_H-M   'P 1'
#
loop_
_entity.id
_entity.type
_entity.pdbx_description
1 polymer ?
#
loop_
_entity_poly.entity_id
_entity_poly.type
_entity_poly.pdbx_seq_one_letter_code
_entity_poly.pdbx_strand_id
1 'polypeptide(L)'
;MDNEDPIEVRMGTFFVVLGAGAFILFVMSDFADKVDFDYFFISLILLTIGFYFRRKKAPPPPSGRFEWFKGFWQKSRSGRKKGNKDSKDSEG
;
A
#
# COMPACT_ATOMS: atom_id res chain seq x y z
N MET A 1 1.12 7.18 -19.55
CA MET A 1 2.10 6.19 -19.06
C MET A 1 1.31 5.14 -18.31
N ASP A 2 0.83 4.16 -19.06
CA ASP A 2 0.05 3.06 -18.52
C ASP A 2 1.02 2.13 -17.79
N ASN A 3 1.20 2.38 -16.50
CA ASN A 3 1.77 1.39 -15.59
C ASN A 3 0.69 0.31 -15.42
N GLU A 4 0.56 -0.53 -16.42
CA GLU A 4 -0.26 -1.72 -16.30
C GLU A 4 0.37 -2.58 -15.20
N ASP A 5 -0.36 -2.72 -14.08
CA ASP A 5 0.03 -3.66 -13.03
C ASP A 5 0.29 -5.03 -13.71
N PRO A 6 1.44 -5.67 -13.45
CA PRO A 6 1.78 -6.95 -14.03
C PRO A 6 0.64 -7.95 -13.87
N ILE A 7 0.44 -8.83 -14.84
CA ILE A 7 -0.67 -9.79 -14.83
C ILE A 7 -0.67 -10.63 -13.54
N GLU A 8 0.50 -10.89 -12.97
CA GLU A 8 0.70 -11.57 -11.69
C GLU A 8 0.02 -10.84 -10.53
N VAL A 9 0.06 -9.50 -10.50
CA VAL A 9 -0.58 -8.69 -9.46
C VAL A 9 -2.10 -8.73 -9.59
N ARG A 10 -2.61 -8.72 -10.84
CA ARG A 10 -4.05 -8.85 -11.12
C ARG A 10 -4.55 -10.24 -10.73
N MET A 11 -3.81 -11.29 -11.10
CA MET A 11 -4.09 -12.67 -10.68
C MET A 11 -4.04 -12.80 -9.15
N GLY A 12 -3.05 -12.21 -8.49
CA GLY A 12 -2.98 -12.19 -7.04
C GLY A 12 -4.21 -11.54 -6.40
N THR A 13 -4.67 -10.42 -6.96
CA THR A 13 -5.90 -9.75 -6.51
C THR A 13 -7.13 -10.63 -6.70
N PHE A 14 -7.25 -11.32 -7.84
CA PHE A 14 -8.33 -12.28 -8.10
C PHE A 14 -8.36 -13.41 -7.06
N PHE A 15 -7.23 -14.03 -6.76
CA PHE A 15 -7.13 -15.07 -5.73
C PHE A 15 -7.47 -14.55 -4.32
N VAL A 16 -7.08 -13.31 -3.99
CA VAL A 16 -7.48 -12.69 -2.71
C VAL A 16 -8.99 -12.51 -2.63
N VAL A 17 -9.63 -12.04 -3.70
CA VAL A 17 -11.09 -11.85 -3.74
C VAL A 17 -11.82 -13.19 -3.64
N LEU A 18 -11.38 -14.22 -4.37
CA LEU A 18 -11.95 -15.57 -4.24
C LEU A 18 -11.74 -16.16 -2.84
N GLY A 19 -10.55 -15.99 -2.26
CA GLY A 19 -10.26 -16.45 -0.91
C GLY A 19 -11.14 -15.77 0.13
N ALA A 20 -11.35 -14.46 0.01
CA ALA A 20 -12.30 -13.73 0.86
C ALA A 20 -13.74 -14.23 0.67
N GLY A 21 -14.16 -14.53 -0.56
CA GLY A 21 -15.47 -15.12 -0.84
C GLY A 21 -15.65 -16.49 -0.19
N ALA A 22 -14.67 -17.38 -0.31
CA ALA A 22 -14.68 -18.69 0.35
C ALA A 22 -14.70 -18.55 1.89
N PHE A 23 -13.99 -17.57 2.44
CA PHE A 23 -14.03 -17.30 3.88
C PHE A 23 -15.41 -16.85 4.35
N ILE A 24 -16.11 -16.03 3.54
CA ILE A 24 -17.51 -15.65 3.82
C ILE A 24 -18.41 -16.89 3.84
N LEU A 25 -18.22 -17.84 2.91
CA LEU A 25 -18.98 -19.10 2.92
C LEU A 25 -18.72 -19.92 4.18
N PHE A 26 -17.48 -19.98 4.65
CA PHE A 26 -17.16 -20.60 5.94
C PHE A 26 -17.92 -19.94 7.10
N VAL A 27 -17.91 -18.60 7.18
CA VAL A 27 -18.65 -17.87 8.23
C VAL A 27 -20.16 -18.11 8.13
N MET A 28 -20.72 -18.16 6.92
CA MET A 28 -22.13 -18.53 6.75
C MET A 28 -22.43 -19.97 7.16
N SER A 29 -21.50 -20.90 6.93
CA SER A 29 -21.65 -22.30 7.35
C SER A 29 -21.68 -22.44 8.88
N ASP A 30 -20.87 -21.63 9.57
CA ASP A 30 -20.85 -21.54 11.03
C ASP A 30 -22.17 -20.98 11.58
N PHE A 31 -22.68 -19.90 10.98
CA PHE A 31 -24.01 -19.37 11.34
C PHE A 31 -25.18 -20.32 11.07
N ALA A 32 -25.00 -21.32 10.20
CA ALA A 32 -26.01 -22.32 9.90
C ALA A 32 -25.89 -23.58 10.79
N ASP A 33 -25.06 -23.53 11.85
CA ASP A 33 -24.71 -24.68 12.71
C ASP A 33 -24.20 -25.91 11.91
N LYS A 34 -23.63 -25.65 10.72
CA LYS A 34 -23.06 -26.65 9.81
C LYS A 34 -21.67 -26.21 9.38
N VAL A 35 -20.77 -26.12 10.36
CA VAL A 35 -19.39 -25.67 10.15
C VAL A 35 -18.73 -26.56 9.11
N ASP A 36 -18.42 -25.97 7.96
CA ASP A 36 -17.73 -26.66 6.87
C ASP A 36 -16.32 -26.09 6.74
N PHE A 37 -15.37 -26.85 7.29
CA PHE A 37 -13.95 -26.48 7.32
C PHE A 37 -13.30 -26.51 5.94
N ASP A 38 -13.91 -27.15 4.94
CA ASP A 38 -13.35 -27.16 3.59
C ASP A 38 -13.30 -25.74 3.03
N TYR A 39 -14.34 -24.93 3.25
CA TYR A 39 -14.34 -23.52 2.87
C TYR A 39 -13.24 -22.73 3.58
N PHE A 40 -12.96 -23.05 4.85
CA PHE A 40 -11.89 -22.41 5.60
C PHE A 40 -10.52 -22.73 5.00
N PHE A 41 -10.21 -24.01 4.77
CA PHE A 41 -8.93 -24.41 4.19
C PHE A 41 -8.74 -23.89 2.76
N ILE A 42 -9.80 -23.94 1.93
CA ILE A 42 -9.79 -23.36 0.59
C ILE A 42 -9.51 -21.85 0.68
N SER A 43 -10.16 -21.12 1.60
CA SER A 43 -9.92 -19.69 1.78
C SER A 43 -8.47 -19.38 2.17
N LEU A 44 -7.88 -20.17 3.08
CA LEU A 44 -6.50 -20.01 3.50
C LEU A 44 -5.51 -20.20 2.35
N ILE A 45 -5.71 -21.26 1.55
CA ILE A 45 -4.85 -21.55 0.38
C ILE A 45 -4.96 -20.41 -0.64
N LEU A 46 -6.18 -20.00 -1.00
CA LEU A 46 -6.43 -18.92 -1.97
C LEU A 46 -5.85 -17.59 -1.50
N LEU A 47 -6.06 -17.21 -0.24
CA LEU A 47 -5.51 -15.99 0.34
C LEU A 47 -3.99 -16.02 0.36
N THR A 48 -3.38 -17.14 0.75
CA THR A 48 -1.92 -17.28 0.81
C THR A 48 -1.29 -17.12 -0.58
N ILE A 49 -1.82 -17.82 -1.58
CA ILE A 49 -1.35 -17.74 -2.97
C ILE A 49 -1.59 -16.33 -3.54
N GLY A 50 -2.77 -15.76 -3.31
CA GLY A 50 -3.11 -14.42 -3.78
C GLY A 50 -2.21 -13.33 -3.19
N PHE A 51 -1.96 -13.38 -1.88
CA PHE A 51 -1.02 -12.48 -1.22
C PHE A 51 0.41 -12.67 -1.72
N TYR A 52 0.83 -13.92 -1.95
CA TYR A 52 2.16 -14.21 -2.48
C TYR A 52 2.39 -13.56 -3.85
N PHE A 53 1.42 -13.64 -4.76
CA PHE A 53 1.53 -12.99 -6.07
C PHE A 53 1.44 -11.46 -5.99
N ARG A 54 0.61 -10.92 -5.09
CA ARG A 54 0.48 -9.47 -4.91
C ARG A 54 1.75 -8.80 -4.36
N ARG A 55 2.61 -9.53 -3.66
CA ARG A 55 3.89 -9.02 -3.12
C ARG A 55 4.87 -8.53 -4.18
N LYS A 56 4.71 -8.93 -5.44
CA LYS A 56 5.57 -8.49 -6.55
C LYS A 56 5.18 -7.12 -7.13
N LYS A 57 4.19 -6.44 -6.56
CA LYS A 57 3.75 -5.12 -7.04
C LYS A 57 4.88 -4.11 -6.92
N ALA A 58 5.25 -3.50 -8.06
CA ALA A 58 6.22 -2.41 -8.08
C ALA A 58 5.71 -1.23 -7.23
N PRO A 59 6.59 -0.52 -6.51
CA PRO A 59 6.19 0.67 -5.77
C PRO A 59 5.53 1.66 -6.74
N PRO A 60 4.38 2.24 -6.38
CA PRO A 60 3.70 3.18 -7.27
C PRO A 60 4.65 4.35 -7.57
N PRO A 61 4.61 4.90 -8.79
CA PRO A 61 5.40 6.09 -9.11
C PRO A 61 5.09 7.17 -8.07
N PRO A 62 6.10 7.90 -7.59
CA PRO A 62 5.91 8.90 -6.55
C PRO A 62 4.83 9.87 -7.02
N SER A 63 3.68 9.83 -6.34
CA SER A 63 2.59 10.73 -6.68
C SER A 63 3.08 12.15 -6.37
N GLY A 64 3.14 13.03 -7.37
CA GLY A 64 3.55 14.44 -7.21
C GLY A 64 2.72 15.24 -6.19
N ARG A 65 1.72 14.61 -5.58
CA ARG A 65 0.88 15.10 -4.46
C ARG A 65 1.67 15.60 -3.25
N PHE A 66 2.92 15.15 -3.06
CA PHE A 66 3.80 15.63 -1.97
C PHE A 66 4.90 16.61 -2.42
N GLU A 67 4.96 17.00 -3.70
CA GLU A 67 5.94 17.98 -4.16
C GLU A 67 5.70 19.37 -3.55
N TRP A 68 4.44 19.75 -3.37
CA TRP A 68 4.08 21.02 -2.74
C TRP A 68 4.59 21.11 -1.29
N PHE A 69 4.50 20.01 -0.54
CA PHE A 69 4.99 19.96 0.85
C PHE A 69 6.52 19.98 0.93
N LYS A 70 7.21 19.35 -0.03
CA LYS A 70 8.68 19.42 -0.17
C LYS A 70 9.16 20.85 -0.39
N GLY A 71 8.49 21.61 -1.26
CA GLY A 71 8.82 23.01 -1.54
C GLY A 71 8.69 23.91 -0.31
N PHE A 72 7.65 23.72 0.50
CA PHE A 72 7.42 24.51 1.71
C PHE A 72 8.48 24.25 2.80
N TRP A 73 8.84 22.97 3.02
CA TRP A 73 9.89 22.58 3.96
C TRP A 73 11.29 23.05 3.53
N GLN A 74 11.58 23.01 2.23
CA GLN A 74 12.87 23.47 1.69
C GLN A 74 13.02 24.99 1.80
N LYS A 75 11.92 25.75 1.65
CA LYS A 75 11.88 27.21 1.82
C LYS A 75 12.03 27.64 3.29
N SER A 76 11.50 26.86 4.23
CA SER A 76 11.67 27.09 5.68
C SER A 76 13.12 26.85 6.13
N ARG A 77 13.82 25.85 5.58
CA ARG A 77 15.23 25.58 5.89
C ARG A 77 16.21 26.59 5.27
N SER A 78 15.92 27.13 4.08
CA SER A 78 16.78 28.15 3.44
C SER A 78 16.64 29.54 4.07
N GLY A 79 15.45 29.89 4.60
CA GLY A 79 15.24 31.12 5.37
C GLY A 79 16.08 31.18 6.65
N ARG A 80 16.30 30.04 7.31
CA ARG A 80 17.09 29.96 8.56
C ARG A 80 18.61 30.09 8.33
N LYS A 81 19.10 29.84 7.12
CA LYS A 81 20.53 30.00 6.75
C LYS A 81 20.90 31.45 6.39
N LYS A 82 19.93 32.27 5.95
CA LYS A 82 20.19 33.67 5.56
C LYS A 82 20.26 34.61 6.77
N GLY A 83 19.40 34.40 7.78
CA GLY A 83 19.41 35.21 9.01
C GLY A 83 20.66 35.09 9.91
N ASN A 84 21.47 34.02 9.75
CA ASN A 84 22.71 33.82 10.52
C ASN A 84 23.97 34.36 9.81
N LYS A 85 23.84 34.87 8.58
CA LYS A 85 24.95 35.45 7.83
C LYS A 85 24.97 36.98 7.97
N ASP A 86 23.79 37.62 7.90
CA ASP A 86 23.66 39.08 8.05
C ASP A 86 23.98 39.57 9.49
N SER A 87 23.85 38.71 10.50
CA SER A 87 24.20 39.03 11.89
C SER A 87 25.70 38.87 12.19
N LYS A 88 26.50 38.30 11.30
CA LYS A 88 27.95 38.14 11.47
C LYS A 88 28.79 39.23 10.80
N ASP A 89 28.20 39.94 9.82
CA ASP A 89 28.86 41.01 9.07
C ASP A 89 28.60 42.40 9.70
N SER A 90 27.80 42.49 10.78
CA SER A 90 27.46 43.74 11.48
C SER A 90 28.26 43.99 12.76
N GLU A 91 29.20 43.10 13.13
CA GLU A 91 30.09 43.23 14.30
C GLU A 91 31.59 43.33 13.92
N GLY A 92 31.91 43.65 12.66
CA GLY A 92 33.28 43.83 12.15
C GLY A 92 33.70 45.29 12.03
#